data_AF-A3A0N9-F1
#
_entry.id   AF-A3A0N9-F1
#
_cell.length_a   1.000
_cell.length_b   1.000
_cell.length_c   1.000
_cell.angle_alpha   90.00
_cell.angle_beta   90.00
_cell.angle_gamma   90.00
#
_symmetry.space_group_name_H-M   'P 1'
#
loop_
_entity.id
_entity.type
_entity.pdbx_description
1 polymer ?
#
loop_
_entity_poly.entity_id
_entity_poly.type
_entity_poly.pdbx_seq_one_letter_code
_entity_poly.pdbx_strand_id
1 'polypeptide(L)'
;MNPTSYLPASAAPWIELSTTGLGYNTATGEHKVVRLFKKRNGGEYSCEVYTQGAGGWRRCVGRVPPCAANFLPALPPVFVHGYLYWLLRPAGPGEEPIHRILSFSMGAEQFGWVYVPPRARGCLPASATSPTSTARCAPSSTTASSAASTGSSRGAARCS
;
A
#
# COMPACT_ATOMS: atom_id res chain seq x y z
N MET A 1 -1.18 -36.10 4.09
CA MET A 1 -0.95 -34.64 4.23
C MET A 1 -1.36 -34.26 5.64
N ASN A 2 -0.46 -33.71 6.45
CA ASN A 2 -0.79 -33.28 7.81
C ASN A 2 -1.15 -31.78 7.79
N PRO A 3 -2.41 -31.38 7.98
CA PRO A 3 -2.82 -29.98 7.93
C PRO A 3 -2.20 -29.10 9.03
N THR A 4 -1.53 -29.66 10.05
CA THR A 4 -0.86 -28.83 11.08
C THR A 4 0.32 -28.01 10.57
N SER A 5 0.88 -28.31 9.40
CA SER A 5 1.99 -27.51 8.82
C SER A 5 1.54 -26.15 8.25
N TYR A 6 0.23 -25.93 8.11
CA TYR A 6 -0.36 -24.71 7.56
C TYR A 6 -0.93 -23.77 8.61
N LEU A 7 -0.87 -24.12 9.90
CA LEU A 7 -1.36 -23.20 10.91
C LEU A 7 -0.59 -21.87 10.79
N PRO A 8 -1.28 -20.72 10.61
CA PRO A 8 -0.63 -19.44 10.67
C PRO A 8 0.09 -19.37 12.02
N ALA A 9 1.29 -18.80 12.04
CA ALA A 9 2.08 -18.58 13.24
C ALA A 9 1.42 -17.55 14.19
N SER A 10 0.11 -17.63 14.45
CA SER A 10 -0.60 -16.83 15.45
C SER A 10 -0.27 -17.24 16.90
N ALA A 11 0.73 -18.09 17.12
CA ALA A 11 1.31 -18.33 18.44
C ALA A 11 2.81 -18.62 18.36
N ALA A 12 3.57 -17.85 17.59
CA ALA A 12 4.99 -17.68 17.91
C ALA A 12 5.07 -16.64 19.04
N PRO A 13 5.12 -17.00 20.34
CA PRO A 13 5.11 -16.04 21.46
C PRO A 13 6.32 -15.07 21.46
N TRP A 14 7.26 -15.30 20.55
CA TRP A 14 8.45 -14.52 20.31
C TRP A 14 8.31 -13.49 19.17
N ILE A 15 7.16 -13.40 18.48
CA ILE A 15 6.89 -12.41 17.43
C ILE A 15 5.96 -11.32 17.98
N GLU A 16 6.44 -10.07 17.99
CA GLU A 16 5.71 -8.92 18.54
C GLU A 16 4.85 -8.23 17.48
N LEU A 17 5.37 -8.11 16.26
CA LEU A 17 4.72 -7.51 15.10
C LEU A 17 5.14 -8.28 13.85
N SER A 18 4.22 -8.53 12.94
CA SER A 18 4.52 -9.19 11.66
C SER A 18 3.66 -8.65 10.52
N THR A 19 4.24 -8.60 9.33
CA THR A 19 3.55 -8.35 8.06
C THR A 19 4.01 -9.40 7.05
N THR A 20 3.11 -9.86 6.19
CA THR A 20 3.39 -10.93 5.23
C THR A 20 2.90 -10.52 3.85
N GLY A 21 3.72 -10.72 2.83
CA GLY A 21 3.41 -10.46 1.43
C GLY A 21 3.59 -11.71 0.58
N LEU A 22 2.75 -11.86 -0.43
CA LEU A 22 2.92 -12.84 -1.49
C LEU A 22 3.47 -12.14 -2.74
N GLY A 23 4.50 -12.72 -3.35
CA GLY A 23 5.07 -12.21 -4.59
C GLY A 23 5.53 -13.33 -5.51
N TYR A 24 6.00 -12.93 -6.69
CA TYR A 24 6.43 -13.84 -7.74
C TYR A 24 7.81 -13.45 -8.26
N ASN A 25 8.69 -14.44 -8.39
CA ASN A 25 9.99 -14.27 -9.01
C ASN A 25 9.89 -14.62 -10.50
N THR A 26 9.89 -13.61 -11.37
CA THR A 26 9.77 -13.79 -12.83
C THR A 26 10.94 -14.54 -13.44
N ALA A 27 12.13 -14.51 -12.83
CA ALA A 27 13.31 -15.19 -13.34
C ALA A 27 13.28 -16.70 -13.10
N THR A 28 12.74 -17.15 -11.95
CA THR A 28 12.67 -18.58 -11.59
C THR A 28 11.28 -19.18 -11.81
N GLY A 29 10.25 -18.36 -12.01
CA GLY A 29 8.87 -18.82 -12.14
C GLY A 29 8.22 -19.20 -10.80
N GLU A 30 8.80 -18.80 -9.67
CA GLU A 30 8.38 -19.27 -8.36
C GLU A 30 7.56 -18.23 -7.58
N HIS A 31 6.50 -18.71 -6.94
CA HIS A 31 5.79 -17.95 -5.91
C HIS A 31 6.58 -18.00 -4.60
N LYS A 32 6.72 -16.84 -3.96
CA LYS A 32 7.38 -16.72 -2.66
C LYS A 32 6.49 -15.92 -1.71
N VAL A 33 6.42 -16.37 -0.47
CA VAL A 33 5.82 -15.63 0.63
C VAL A 33 6.95 -15.00 1.43
N VAL A 34 6.91 -13.69 1.65
CA VAL A 34 7.90 -12.96 2.45
C VAL A 34 7.22 -12.47 3.70
N ARG A 35 7.80 -12.78 4.87
CA ARG A 35 7.35 -12.22 6.14
C ARG A 35 8.45 -11.35 6.74
N LEU A 36 8.04 -10.18 7.21
CA LEU A 36 8.87 -9.26 7.98
C LEU A 36 8.28 -9.17 9.38
N PHE A 37 9.10 -9.37 10.40
CA PHE A 37 8.62 -9.39 11.78
C PHE A 37 9.65 -8.89 12.79
N LYS A 38 9.15 -8.41 13.94
CA LYS A 38 9.95 -8.00 15.09
C LYS A 38 10.02 -9.13 16.10
N LYS A 39 11.24 -9.51 16.51
CA LYS A 39 11.45 -10.46 17.60
C LYS A 39 11.27 -9.78 18.95
N ARG A 40 10.46 -10.38 19.82
CA ARG A 40 10.15 -9.90 21.18
C ARG A 40 11.41 -9.73 22.06
N ASN A 41 12.36 -10.66 21.96
CA ASN A 41 13.46 -10.75 22.92
C ASN A 41 14.67 -9.84 22.58
N GLY A 42 14.73 -9.27 21.39
CA GLY A 42 15.91 -8.48 20.96
C GLY A 42 15.58 -7.22 20.19
N GLY A 43 14.30 -6.92 19.93
CA GLY A 43 13.90 -5.81 19.06
C GLY A 43 14.40 -5.91 17.61
N GLU A 44 15.15 -6.97 17.27
CA GLU A 44 15.70 -7.18 15.93
C GLU A 44 14.56 -7.51 14.97
N TYR A 45 14.59 -6.83 13.82
CA TYR A 45 13.71 -7.13 12.71
C TYR A 45 14.32 -8.23 11.85
N SER A 46 13.53 -9.22 11.53
CA SER A 46 13.92 -10.36 10.71
C SER A 46 13.00 -10.50 9.52
N CYS A 47 13.58 -10.94 8.42
CA CYS A 47 12.91 -11.20 7.17
C CYS A 47 13.12 -12.67 6.83
N GLU A 48 12.03 -13.34 6.47
CA GLU A 48 12.06 -14.72 6.02
C GLU A 48 11.24 -14.90 4.75
N VAL A 49 11.69 -15.83 3.91
CA VAL A 49 11.05 -16.19 2.66
C VAL A 49 10.64 -17.66 2.71
N TYR A 50 9.43 -17.95 2.29
CA TYR A 50 8.97 -19.29 1.99
C TYR A 50 8.79 -19.39 0.48
N THR A 51 9.48 -20.33 -0.14
CA THR A 51 9.30 -20.65 -1.57
C THR A 51 8.53 -21.95 -1.68
N GLN A 52 7.55 -22.02 -2.57
CA GLN A 52 6.81 -23.24 -2.81
C GLN A 52 7.78 -24.40 -3.12
N GLY A 53 7.65 -25.51 -2.40
CA GLY A 53 8.54 -26.67 -2.54
C GLY A 53 9.81 -26.65 -1.67
N ALA A 54 10.17 -25.54 -1.03
CA ALA A 54 11.38 -25.45 -0.21
C ALA A 54 11.29 -26.15 1.16
N GLY A 55 10.10 -26.63 1.56
CA GLY A 55 9.91 -27.37 2.81
C GLY A 55 9.91 -26.52 4.09
N GLY A 56 10.10 -25.19 4.01
CA GLY A 56 10.10 -24.32 5.17
C GLY A 56 10.46 -22.86 4.89
N TRP A 57 10.43 -22.06 5.95
CA TRP A 57 10.89 -20.67 5.94
C TRP A 57 12.42 -20.63 5.98
N ARG A 58 13.03 -19.78 5.15
CA ARG A 58 14.47 -19.45 5.21
C ARG A 58 14.65 -17.98 5.54
N ARG A 59 15.79 -17.60 6.14
CA ARG A 59 16.15 -16.19 6.32
C ARG A 59 16.40 -15.53 4.96
N CYS A 60 15.93 -14.29 4.78
CA CYS A 60 16.26 -13.49 3.60
C CYS A 60 17.79 -13.28 3.51
N VAL A 61 18.34 -13.32 2.30
CA VAL A 61 19.79 -13.15 2.06
C VAL A 61 20.26 -11.75 2.45
N GLY A 62 19.44 -10.72 2.21
CA GLY A 62 19.75 -9.34 2.55
C GLY A 62 19.59 -9.00 4.04
N ARG A 63 20.36 -8.01 4.50
CA ARG A 63 20.16 -7.39 5.83
C ARG A 63 18.85 -6.61 5.85
N VAL A 64 18.05 -6.82 6.90
CA VAL A 64 16.84 -6.02 7.13
C VAL A 64 17.25 -4.60 7.53
N PRO A 65 16.81 -3.56 6.80
CA PRO A 65 17.17 -2.19 7.15
C PRO A 65 16.49 -1.74 8.45
N PRO A 66 17.10 -0.86 9.25
CA PRO A 66 16.53 -0.42 10.53
C PRO A 66 15.13 0.17 10.43
N CYS A 67 14.84 0.96 9.39
CA CYS A 67 13.52 1.57 9.17
C CYS A 67 12.44 0.58 8.71
N ALA A 68 12.79 -0.68 8.41
CA ALA A 68 11.80 -1.75 8.37
C ALA A 68 11.05 -1.85 9.70
N ALA A 69 11.60 -1.32 10.79
CA ALA A 69 10.93 -1.21 12.08
C ALA A 69 9.57 -0.50 12.05
N ASN A 70 9.40 0.39 11.08
CA ASN A 70 8.27 1.27 10.98
C ASN A 70 7.20 0.75 10.02
N PHE A 71 7.19 -0.51 9.58
CA PHE A 71 6.07 -0.97 8.74
C PHE A 71 4.72 -0.81 9.47
N LEU A 72 3.66 -0.54 8.73
CA LEU A 72 2.30 -0.54 9.28
C LEU A 72 1.80 -2.00 9.36
N PRO A 73 1.70 -2.61 10.57
CA PRO A 73 1.38 -4.04 10.70
C PRO A 73 0.01 -4.42 10.14
N ALA A 74 -0.94 -3.49 10.18
CA ALA A 74 -2.29 -3.69 9.64
C ALA A 74 -2.38 -3.50 8.11
N LEU A 75 -1.31 -3.05 7.44
CA LEU A 75 -1.28 -2.91 6.00
C LEU A 75 -0.35 -3.98 5.39
N PRO A 76 -0.89 -4.91 4.59
CA PRO A 76 -0.06 -5.85 3.87
C PRO A 76 0.75 -5.11 2.80
N PRO A 77 1.93 -5.62 2.43
CA PRO A 77 2.66 -5.07 1.31
C PRO A 77 1.91 -5.27 0.00
N VAL A 78 2.14 -4.36 -0.94
CA VAL A 78 1.63 -4.47 -2.30
C VAL A 78 2.70 -5.09 -3.19
N PHE A 79 2.33 -6.07 -4.01
CA PHE A 79 3.22 -6.67 -5.01
C PHE A 79 3.06 -5.98 -6.36
N VAL A 80 4.13 -5.39 -6.89
CA VAL A 80 4.16 -4.73 -8.20
C VAL A 80 5.51 -4.98 -8.87
N HIS A 81 5.50 -5.45 -10.12
CA HIS A 81 6.69 -5.54 -11.00
C HIS A 81 7.89 -6.29 -10.37
N GLY A 82 7.65 -7.37 -9.63
CA GLY A 82 8.71 -8.16 -9.00
C GLY A 82 9.19 -7.62 -7.66
N TYR A 83 8.48 -6.66 -7.06
CA TYR A 83 8.79 -6.09 -5.76
C TYR A 83 7.59 -6.11 -4.82
N LEU A 84 7.85 -6.29 -3.53
CA LEU A 84 6.90 -5.99 -2.46
C LEU A 84 7.18 -4.58 -1.93
N TYR A 85 6.12 -3.83 -1.62
CA TYR A 85 6.20 -2.47 -1.10
C TYR A 85 5.43 -2.32 0.21
N TRP A 86 6.10 -1.85 1.26
CA TRP A 86 5.47 -1.53 2.55
C TRP A 86 5.44 -0.03 2.77
N LEU A 87 4.26 0.47 3.13
CA LEU A 87 4.14 1.78 3.73
C LEU A 87 4.74 1.74 5.14
N LEU A 88 5.52 2.78 5.42
CA LEU A 88 6.08 3.02 6.74
C LEU A 88 5.15 3.95 7.52
N ARG A 89 5.13 3.76 8.84
CA ARG A 89 4.44 4.62 9.79
C ARG A 89 4.97 6.04 9.61
N PRO A 90 4.08 7.04 9.45
CA PRO A 90 4.49 8.42 9.46
C PRO A 90 5.29 8.75 10.73
N ALA A 91 6.25 9.66 10.59
CA ALA A 91 7.02 10.17 11.71
C ALA A 91 6.07 10.81 12.75
N GLY A 92 6.36 10.60 14.03
CA GLY A 92 5.62 11.26 15.12
C GLY A 92 5.88 12.77 15.16
N PRO A 93 5.16 13.53 16.01
CA PRO A 93 5.45 14.94 16.24
C PRO A 93 6.91 15.15 16.67
N GLY A 94 7.66 15.98 15.94
CA GLY A 94 9.07 16.26 16.21
C GLY A 94 10.07 15.29 15.57
N GLU A 95 9.61 14.25 14.88
CA GLU A 95 10.45 13.35 14.10
C GLU A 95 10.51 13.78 12.62
N GLU A 96 11.63 13.48 11.95
CA GLU A 96 11.81 13.78 10.52
C GLU A 96 10.81 12.99 9.65
N PRO A 97 10.09 13.64 8.73
CA PRO A 97 9.06 13.00 7.92
C PRO A 97 9.62 11.88 7.05
N ILE A 98 8.96 10.73 7.09
CA ILE A 98 9.33 9.58 6.24
C ILE A 98 8.83 9.81 4.81
N HIS A 99 9.74 10.11 3.90
CA HIS A 99 9.45 10.31 2.47
C HIS A 99 9.75 9.08 1.60
N ARG A 100 9.87 7.89 2.21
CA ARG A 100 10.27 6.67 1.52
C ARG A 100 9.30 5.53 1.80
N ILE A 101 9.13 4.67 0.81
CA ILE A 101 8.42 3.40 0.87
C ILE A 101 9.49 2.31 0.88
N LEU A 102 9.37 1.35 1.79
CA LEU A 102 10.25 0.18 1.82
C LEU A 102 9.92 -0.73 0.64
N SER A 103 10.92 -1.18 -0.10
CA SER A 103 10.75 -2.20 -1.13
C SER A 103 11.57 -3.45 -0.86
N PHE A 104 11.14 -4.59 -1.41
CA PHE A 104 11.87 -5.85 -1.39
C PHE A 104 11.80 -6.50 -2.76
N SER A 105 12.96 -6.79 -3.36
CA SER A 105 13.06 -7.48 -4.65
C SER A 105 12.81 -8.98 -4.50
N MET A 106 11.84 -9.53 -5.24
CA MET A 106 11.55 -10.97 -5.22
C MET A 106 12.64 -11.81 -5.90
N GLY A 107 13.34 -11.22 -6.87
CA GLY A 107 14.42 -11.87 -7.60
C GLY A 107 15.74 -11.85 -6.83
N ALA A 108 16.17 -10.68 -6.36
CA ALA A 108 17.43 -10.52 -5.65
C ALA A 108 17.35 -10.81 -4.14
N GLU A 109 16.13 -10.89 -3.57
CA GLU A 109 15.90 -11.03 -2.12
C GLU A 109 16.60 -9.95 -1.29
N GLN A 110 16.57 -8.72 -1.80
CA GLN A 110 17.21 -7.55 -1.22
C GLN A 110 16.19 -6.43 -0.95
N PHE A 111 16.44 -5.69 0.11
CA PHE A 111 15.68 -4.50 0.45
C PHE A 111 16.15 -3.27 -0.33
N GLY A 112 15.23 -2.36 -0.59
CA GLY A 112 15.48 -1.07 -1.20
C GLY A 112 14.46 -0.02 -0.76
N TRP A 113 14.45 1.11 -1.47
CA TRP A 113 13.54 2.23 -1.18
C TRP A 113 13.06 2.86 -2.48
N VAL A 114 11.84 3.38 -2.44
CA VAL A 114 11.35 4.35 -3.42
C VAL A 114 10.82 5.58 -2.71
N TYR A 115 10.93 6.75 -3.35
CA TYR A 115 10.37 7.97 -2.78
C TYR A 115 8.84 7.95 -2.85
N VAL A 116 8.20 8.47 -1.80
CA VAL A 116 6.76 8.73 -1.81
C VAL A 116 6.47 9.79 -2.89
N PRO A 117 5.55 9.55 -3.84
CA PRO A 117 5.24 10.50 -4.89
C PRO A 117 4.83 11.88 -4.33
N PRO A 118 5.15 13.00 -5.01
CA PRO A 118 4.89 14.34 -4.49
C PRO A 118 3.43 14.61 -4.08
N ARG A 119 2.47 14.05 -4.83
CA ARG A 119 1.01 14.23 -4.58
C ARG A 119 0.50 13.47 -3.35
N ALA A 120 1.26 12.52 -2.80
CA ALA A 120 0.92 11.83 -1.57
C ALA A 120 1.45 12.56 -0.32
N ARG A 121 2.36 13.54 -0.46
CA ARG A 121 2.90 14.29 0.69
C ARG A 121 1.84 15.08 1.46
N GLY A 122 0.78 15.53 0.77
CA GLY A 122 -0.35 16.25 1.37
C GLY A 122 -1.58 15.39 1.69
N CYS A 123 -1.57 14.09 1.35
CA CYS A 123 -2.73 13.19 1.54
C CYS A 123 -2.51 12.16 2.65
N LEU A 124 -1.30 12.06 3.21
CA LEU A 124 -1.12 11.34 4.47
C LEU A 124 -1.86 12.14 5.54
N PRO A 125 -2.73 11.51 6.35
CA PRO A 125 -3.34 12.22 7.47
C PRO A 125 -2.20 12.64 8.40
N ALA A 126 -1.86 13.93 8.36
CA ALA A 126 -1.27 14.57 9.52
C ALA A 126 -2.22 14.21 10.66
N SER A 127 -1.69 13.46 11.63
CA SER A 127 -2.32 13.08 12.89
C SER A 127 -3.58 13.89 13.14
N ALA A 128 -4.74 13.23 13.03
CA ALA A 128 -6.05 13.82 13.24
C ALA A 128 -6.12 14.36 14.68
N THR A 129 -5.63 15.57 14.86
CA THR A 129 -5.69 16.35 16.08
C THR A 129 -6.13 17.74 15.66
N SER A 130 -7.40 17.83 15.29
CA SER A 130 -8.32 18.89 15.70
C SER A 130 -9.62 18.78 14.90
N PRO A 131 -10.72 18.31 15.51
CA PRO A 131 -12.04 18.57 14.95
C PRO A 131 -12.39 20.02 15.27
N THR A 132 -12.33 20.92 14.30
CA THR A 132 -13.18 22.12 14.19
C THR A 132 -12.87 22.81 12.85
N SER A 133 -13.58 22.43 11.79
CA SER A 133 -13.90 23.37 10.72
C SER A 133 -15.16 22.90 10.01
N THR A 134 -16.29 23.31 10.56
CA THR A 134 -17.57 23.35 9.87
C THR A 134 -17.50 24.41 8.76
N ALA A 135 -16.85 24.09 7.64
CA ALA A 135 -17.09 24.80 6.40
C ALA A 135 -18.27 24.12 5.70
N ARG A 136 -19.49 24.58 6.03
CA ARG A 136 -20.70 24.26 5.26
C ARG A 136 -20.48 24.72 3.82
N CYS A 137 -20.37 23.78 2.88
CA CYS A 137 -20.60 24.09 1.47
C CYS A 137 -22.10 24.36 1.30
N ALA A 138 -22.48 25.63 1.30
CA ALA A 138 -23.80 26.03 0.82
C ALA A 138 -23.82 25.92 -0.72
N PRO A 139 -24.80 25.23 -1.32
CA PRO A 139 -24.96 25.18 -2.76
C PRO A 139 -25.63 26.47 -3.24
N SER A 140 -24.93 27.21 -4.10
CA SER A 140 -25.52 28.27 -4.92
C SER A 140 -26.32 27.62 -6.05
N SER A 141 -27.61 27.42 -5.80
CA SER A 141 -28.63 27.25 -6.83
C SER A 141 -28.98 28.61 -7.43
N THR A 142 -28.67 28.84 -8.71
CA THR A 142 -29.42 29.80 -9.54
C THR A 142 -29.58 29.25 -10.95
N THR A 143 -30.73 28.63 -11.13
CA THR A 143 -31.71 28.80 -12.22
C THR A 143 -31.29 28.59 -13.69
N ALA A 144 -32.01 27.63 -14.25
CA ALA A 144 -32.19 27.28 -15.65
C ALA A 144 -32.58 28.45 -16.57
N SER A 145 -32.09 28.36 -17.80
CA SER A 145 -32.75 28.92 -18.98
C SER A 145 -32.80 27.84 -20.06
N SER A 146 -33.94 27.15 -20.13
CA SER A 146 -34.33 26.25 -21.21
C SER A 146 -35.66 26.75 -21.76
N ALA A 147 -35.68 27.16 -23.03
CA ALA A 147 -36.89 27.29 -23.85
C ALA A 147 -36.44 27.23 -25.32
N ALA A 148 -36.50 26.06 -25.95
CA ALA A 148 -37.63 25.60 -26.76
C ALA A 148 -37.70 26.31 -28.13
N SER A 149 -36.99 25.71 -29.08
CA SER A 149 -37.04 26.00 -30.51
C SER A 149 -38.00 25.01 -31.19
N THR A 150 -39.21 25.43 -31.57
CA THR A 150 -39.94 24.85 -32.71
C THR A 150 -41.06 25.79 -33.14
N GLY A 151 -40.82 26.55 -34.22
CA GLY A 151 -41.82 27.41 -34.87
C GLY A 151 -41.79 27.13 -36.37
N SER A 152 -42.80 26.40 -36.84
CA SER A 152 -43.08 26.14 -38.24
C SER A 152 -43.85 27.32 -38.84
N SER A 153 -43.42 27.85 -39.98
CA SER A 153 -44.34 28.52 -40.90
C SER A 153 -43.89 28.40 -42.35
N ARG A 154 -44.83 27.88 -43.14
CA ARG A 154 -44.86 27.76 -44.60
C ARG A 154 -44.67 29.11 -45.30
N GLY A 155 -44.04 29.09 -46.47
CA GLY A 155 -44.06 30.19 -47.43
C GLY A 155 -43.64 29.68 -48.80
N ALA A 156 -44.62 29.41 -49.66
CA ALA A 156 -44.43 29.04 -51.04
C ALA A 156 -43.97 30.26 -51.86
N ALA A 157 -43.02 30.06 -52.78
CA ALA A 157 -42.83 30.94 -53.92
C ALA A 157 -42.48 30.06 -55.13
N ARG A 158 -43.50 29.85 -55.95
CA ARG A 158 -43.44 29.34 -57.32
C ARG A 158 -43.23 30.56 -58.22
N CYS A 159 -42.18 30.55 -59.04
CA CYS A 159 -42.11 31.38 -60.24
C CYS A 159 -41.83 30.45 -61.42
N SER A 160 -42.62 30.66 -62.47
CA SER A 160 -42.73 29.90 -63.71
C SER A 160 -41.44 29.71 -64.48
#